data_AF-A0A1G0NXV7-F1
#
_entry.id   AF-A0A1G0NXV7-F1
#
_cell.length_a   1.000
_cell.length_b   1.000
_cell.length_c   1.000
_cell.angle_alpha   90.00
_cell.angle_beta   90.00
_cell.angle_gamma   90.00
#
_symmetry.space_group_name_H-M   'P 1'
#
loop_
_entity.id
_entity.type
_entity.pdbx_description
1 polymer ?
#
loop_
_entity_poly.entity_id
_entity_poly.type
_entity_poly.pdbx_seq_one_letter_code
_entity_poly.pdbx_strand_id
1 'polypeptide(L)' 'MWPNGAPGANLNGGEEIVRIYEPTGDHLAELYLKLKKLNIPVELHIYANAGHGFGIRKGDTGPSSRWPEVLVAWLHDIK' A
#
# COMPACT_ATOMS: atom_id res chain seq x y z
N MET A 1 -10.64 15.70 -3.99
CA MET A 1 -9.21 15.31 -3.98
C MET A 1 -8.43 16.40 -3.27
N TRP A 2 -7.78 16.07 -2.15
CA TRP A 2 -7.15 17.09 -1.31
C TRP A 2 -5.76 17.48 -1.84
N PRO A 3 -5.50 18.77 -2.09
CA PRO A 3 -4.28 19.23 -2.76
C PRO A 3 -2.99 18.95 -1.98
N ASN A 4 -3.07 18.76 -0.66
CA ASN A 4 -1.92 18.60 0.25
C ASN A 4 -1.93 17.26 1.02
N GLY A 5 -2.61 16.23 0.49
CA GLY A 5 -2.79 14.95 1.17
C GLY A 5 -3.98 14.95 2.13
N ALA A 6 -4.27 13.77 2.70
CA ALA A 6 -5.35 13.62 3.66
C ALA A 6 -4.99 14.24 5.03
N PRO A 7 -5.92 14.90 5.74
CA PRO A 7 -5.76 15.22 7.15
C PRO A 7 -5.34 13.94 7.88
N GLY A 8 -4.12 13.95 8.45
CA GLY A 8 -3.49 12.80 9.11
C GLY A 8 -2.32 12.15 8.35
N ALA A 9 -2.00 12.59 7.13
CA ALA A 9 -0.83 12.14 6.39
C ALA A 9 0.43 12.90 6.86
N ASN A 10 1.04 12.43 7.94
CA ASN A 10 2.25 13.03 8.52
C ASN A 10 3.46 12.70 7.63
N LEU A 11 4.23 13.71 7.20
CA LEU A 11 5.46 13.53 6.39
C LEU A 11 6.61 12.91 7.20
N ASN A 12 6.59 13.11 8.51
CA ASN A 12 7.44 12.40 9.44
C ASN A 12 6.73 11.08 9.70
N GLY A 13 7.11 10.02 8.98
CA GLY A 13 6.59 8.68 9.21
C GLY A 13 6.75 8.32 10.69
N GLY A 14 5.70 8.53 11.48
CA GLY A 14 5.56 7.83 12.74
C GLY A 14 5.48 6.35 12.40
N GLU A 15 6.12 5.51 13.21
CA GLU A 15 5.99 4.06 13.08
C GLU A 15 4.53 3.71 12.83
N GLU A 16 4.29 3.03 11.70
CA GLU A 16 2.98 2.53 11.38
C GLU A 16 2.67 1.38 12.33
N ILE A 17 2.21 1.71 13.54
CA ILE A 17 1.59 0.74 14.42
C ILE A 17 0.17 0.56 13.89
N VAL A 18 0.02 -0.24 12.83
CA VAL A 18 -1.26 -0.88 12.54
C VAL A 18 -1.60 -1.69 13.79
N ARG A 19 -2.39 -1.10 14.70
CA ARG A 19 -2.92 -1.77 15.90
C ARG A 19 -4.00 -2.75 15.47
N ILE A 20 -3.56 -3.84 14.87
CA ILE A 20 -4.26 -5.10 14.88
C ILE A 20 -3.36 -5.99 15.73
N TYR A 21 -3.93 -6.64 16.75
CA TYR A 21 -3.24 -7.49 17.75
C TYR A 21 -1.90 -8.06 17.23
N GLU A 22 -0.80 -7.70 17.90
CA GLU A 22 0.63 -8.02 17.60
C GLU A 22 1.29 -7.20 16.46
N PRO A 23 2.20 -6.26 16.76
CA PRO A 23 2.80 -5.36 15.77
C PRO A 23 4.02 -5.99 15.08
N THR A 24 3.86 -7.12 14.39
CA THR A 24 4.94 -7.67 13.57
C THR A 24 5.03 -7.01 12.19
N GLY A 25 3.99 -6.29 11.76
CA GLY A 25 3.91 -5.70 10.42
C GLY A 25 3.63 -6.74 9.32
N ASP A 26 3.44 -8.00 9.69
CA ASP A 26 3.34 -9.12 8.76
C ASP A 26 1.90 -9.39 8.30
N HIS A 27 0.89 -8.72 8.86
CA HIS A 27 -0.53 -9.04 8.63
C HIS A 27 -0.92 -9.00 7.14
N LEU A 28 -0.35 -8.09 6.36
CA LEU A 28 -0.61 -8.02 4.91
C LEU A 28 0.02 -9.20 4.15
N ALA A 29 1.21 -9.64 4.58
CA ALA A 29 1.86 -10.83 4.02
C ALA A 29 1.07 -12.10 4.37
N GLU A 30 0.57 -12.22 5.60
CA GLU A 30 -0.29 -13.32 6.00
C GLU A 30 -1.61 -13.35 5.20
N LEU A 31 -2.25 -12.19 5.02
CA LEU A 31 -3.47 -12.08 4.23
C LEU A 31 -3.22 -12.51 2.78
N TYR A 32 -2.14 -12.02 2.17
CA TYR A 32 -1.73 -12.43 0.83
C TYR A 32 -1.59 -13.96 0.72
N LEU A 33 -0.88 -14.59 1.65
CA LEU A 33 -0.69 -16.04 1.65
C LEU A 33 -2.02 -16.80 1.82
N LYS A 34 -2.94 -16.32 2.66
CA LYS A 34 -4.27 -16.93 2.83
C LYS A 34 -5.09 -16.85 1.54
N LEU A 35 -5.11 -15.69 0.87
CA LEU A 35 -5.81 -15.52 -0.41
C LEU A 35 -5.22 -16.40 -1.51
N LYS A 36 -3.89 -16.47 -1.61
CA LYS A 36 -3.20 -17.38 -2.56
C LYS A 36 -3.56 -18.85 -2.33
N LYS A 37 -3.63 -19.31 -1.07
CA LYS A 37 -4.02 -20.69 -0.73
C LYS A 37 -5.45 -21.03 -1.17
N LEU A 38 -6.33 -20.04 -1.22
CA LEU A 38 -7.71 -20.18 -1.69
C LEU A 38 -7.85 -20.04 -3.21
N ASN A 39 -6.74 -19.94 -3.95
CA ASN A 39 -6.70 -19.66 -5.39
C ASN A 39 -7.44 -18.36 -5.78
N ILE A 40 -7.52 -17.40 -4.86
CA ILE A 40 -8.03 -16.06 -5.16
C ILE A 40 -6.90 -15.27 -5.82
N PRO A 41 -7.11 -14.69 -7.02
CA PRO A 41 -6.11 -13.82 -7.64
C PRO A 41 -5.78 -12.65 -6.72
N VAL A 42 -4.49 -12.45 -6.43
CA VAL A 42 -4.03 -11.42 -5.51
C VAL A 42 -2.59 -11.03 -5.85
N GLU A 43 -2.27 -9.75 -5.67
CA GLU A 43 -0.96 -9.14 -5.86
C GLU A 43 -0.63 -8.24 -4.66
N LEU A 44 0.62 -8.26 -4.16
CA LEU A 44 1.07 -7.51 -2.98
C LEU A 44 2.29 -6.64 -3.33
N HIS A 45 2.21 -5.35 -3.00
CA HIS A 45 3.26 -4.36 -3.23
C HIS A 45 3.71 -3.74 -1.91
N ILE A 46 5.00 -3.89 -1.58
CA ILE A 46 5.60 -3.32 -0.37
C ILE A 46 6.65 -2.29 -0.79
N TYR A 47 6.51 -1.06 -0.30
CA TYR A 47 7.39 0.05 -0.63
C TYR A 47 8.27 0.40 0.57
N ALA A 48 9.60 0.34 0.40
CA ALA A 48 10.55 0.60 1.48
C ALA A 48 10.52 2.06 1.98
N ASN A 49 10.18 3.01 1.10
CA ASN A 49 10.20 4.44 1.39
C ASN A 49 8.85 5.07 1.00
N ALA A 50 7.80 4.73 1.74
CA ALA A 50 6.48 5.34 1.60
C ALA A 50 5.96 5.78 2.97
N GLY A 51 5.58 7.05 3.09
CA GLY A 51 4.95 7.56 4.32
C GLY A 51 3.51 7.11 4.45
N HIS A 52 2.99 7.04 5.67
CA HIS A 52 1.58 6.72 5.91
C HIS A 52 0.67 7.69 5.13
N GLY A 53 -0.31 7.15 4.42
CA GLY A 53 -1.21 7.94 3.56
C GLY A 53 -0.50 8.63 2.39
N PHE A 54 0.52 7.99 1.77
CA PHE A 54 1.23 8.56 0.62
C PHE A 54 0.28 8.91 -0.55
N GLY A 55 -0.70 8.05 -0.85
CA GLY A 55 -1.78 8.37 -1.80
C GLY A 55 -1.28 8.69 -3.22
N ILE A 56 -1.95 9.62 -3.90
CA ILE A 56 -1.51 10.14 -5.21
C ILE A 56 -1.21 11.64 -5.05
N ARG A 57 0.05 12.03 -5.25
CA ARG A 57 0.53 13.41 -5.04
C ARG A 57 1.25 13.93 -6.29
N LYS A 58 1.01 15.19 -6.65
CA LYS A 58 1.75 15.85 -7.73
C LYS A 58 3.20 16.07 -7.30
N GLY A 59 4.15 15.71 -8.15
CA GLY A 59 5.59 15.90 -7.91
C GLY A 59 6.25 14.79 -7.08
N ASP A 60 5.51 13.77 -6.65
CA ASP A 60 6.11 12.56 -6.10
C ASP A 60 6.72 11.74 -7.24
N THR A 61 8.00 11.42 -7.12
CA THR A 61 8.76 10.63 -8.09
C THR A 61 9.28 9.33 -7.50
N GLY A 62 8.91 9.01 -6.26
CA GLY A 62 9.30 7.76 -5.59
C GLY A 62 8.64 6.53 -6.24
N PRO A 63 9.16 5.31 -6.01
CA PRO A 63 8.56 4.09 -6.55
C PRO A 63 7.07 3.91 -6.21
N SER A 64 6.67 4.34 -5.01
CA SER A 64 5.28 4.30 -4.56
C SER A 64 4.36 5.21 -5.38
N SER A 65 4.85 6.29 -6.00
CA SER A 65 4.02 7.21 -6.80
C SER A 65 3.33 6.52 -7.99
N ARG A 66 3.89 5.41 -8.48
CA ARG A 66 3.38 4.64 -9.63
C ARG A 66 2.44 3.50 -9.25
N TRP A 67 2.09 3.35 -7.96
CA TRP A 67 1.15 2.32 -7.52
C TRP A 67 -0.18 2.27 -8.31
N PRO A 68 -0.76 3.39 -8.81
CA PRO A 68 -2.00 3.32 -9.60
C PRO A 68 -1.78 2.67 -10.97
N GLU A 69 -0.59 2.85 -11.57
CA GLU A 69 -0.24 2.24 -12.85
C GLU A 69 -0.19 0.71 -12.71
N VAL A 70 0.42 0.22 -11.64
CA VAL A 70 0.49 -1.22 -11.39
C VAL A 70 -0.87 -1.79 -11.00
N LEU A 71 -1.67 -1.07 -10.23
CA LEU A 71 -3.06 -1.47 -9.97
C LEU A 71 -3.85 -1.65 -11.28
N VAL A 72 -3.75 -0.69 -12.21
CA VAL A 72 -4.43 -0.77 -13.51
C VAL A 72 -3.90 -1.96 -14.32
N ALA A 73 -2.59 -2.17 -14.35
CA ALA A 73 -1.99 -3.33 -15.02
C ALA A 73 -2.52 -4.64 -14.45
N TRP A 74 -2.58 -4.77 -13.12
CA TRP A 74 -3.15 -5.94 -12.44
C TRP A 74 -4.63 -6.13 -12.76
N LEU A 75 -5.44 -5.07 -12.78
CA LEU A 75 -6.86 -5.14 -13.15
C LEU A 75 -7.09 -5.62 -14.59
N HIS A 76 -6.14 -5.39 -15.49
CA HIS A 76 -6.18 -5.93 -16.85
C HIS A 76 -5.66 -7.37 -16.95
N ASP A 77 -4.76 -7.78 -16.07
CA ASP A 77 -4.18 -9.13 -16.05
C ASP A 77 -5.04 -10.14 -15.29
N ILE A 78 -5.76 -9.70 -14.25
CA ILE A 78 -6.62 -10.56 -13.44
C ILE A 78 -7.72 -11.18 -14.31
N LYS A 79 -7.77 -12.51 -14.33
CA LYS A 79 -8.74 -13.34 -15.06
C LYS A 79 -9.57 -14.17 -14.09
#